data_AF-A0A8B7DI80-F1
#
_entry.id   AF-A0A8B7DI80-F1
#
_cell.length_a   1.000
_cell.length_b   1.000
_cell.length_c   1.000
_cell.angle_alpha   90.00
_cell.angle_beta   90.00
_cell.angle_gamma   90.00
#
_symmetry.space_group_name_H-M   'P 1'
#
loop_
_entity.id
_entity.type
_entity.pdbx_description
1 polymer ?
#
loop_
_entity_poly.entity_id
_entity_poly.type
_entity_poly.pdbx_seq_one_letter_code
_entity_poly.pdbx_strand_id
1 'polypeptide(L)'
;MRMMQKMGWQQGRPLGKKQEGFLAPIAVDIKVGRGGLYSADEQPQFNVWNGKLVPKRRPPAPVANINGKHPVSALAELCVKRKLGIPDYTCVFEHGLAQNKNFLMKVTVANVDYQASVASPNKKHAKANAAIVALRAMGEAVE
;
A
#
# COMPACT_ATOMS: atom_id res chain seq x y z
N MET A 1 2.95 35.16 -11.20
CA MET A 1 2.93 34.66 -12.60
C MET A 1 4.21 34.91 -13.42
N ARG A 2 5.10 35.86 -13.04
CA ARG A 2 6.34 36.17 -13.81
C ARG A 2 7.22 34.96 -14.15
N MET A 3 7.32 33.98 -13.25
CA MET A 3 8.09 32.76 -13.46
C MET A 3 7.51 31.88 -14.58
N MET A 4 6.18 31.69 -14.60
CA MET A 4 5.51 30.91 -15.64
C MET A 4 5.64 31.58 -17.01
N GLN A 5 5.53 32.91 -17.07
CA GLN A 5 5.75 33.68 -18.30
C GLN A 5 7.17 33.48 -18.86
N LYS A 6 8.19 33.44 -17.99
CA LYS A 6 9.59 33.15 -18.39
C LYS A 6 9.76 31.74 -18.96
N MET A 7 8.91 30.80 -18.54
CA MET A 7 8.89 29.41 -19.04
C MET A 7 7.94 29.22 -20.24
N GLY A 8 7.45 30.32 -20.84
CA GLY A 8 6.62 30.30 -22.04
C GLY A 8 5.11 30.22 -21.79
N TRP A 9 4.65 30.40 -20.55
CA TRP A 9 3.23 30.46 -20.22
C TRP A 9 2.61 31.79 -20.64
N GLN A 10 1.52 31.74 -21.39
CA GLN A 10 0.72 32.90 -21.78
C GLN A 10 -0.74 32.66 -21.40
N GLN A 11 -1.46 33.72 -21.03
CA GLN A 11 -2.88 33.63 -20.73
C GLN A 11 -3.62 33.08 -21.97
N GLY A 12 -4.41 32.03 -21.80
CA GLY A 12 -5.16 31.41 -22.89
C GLY A 12 -4.34 30.51 -23.82
N ARG A 13 -3.09 30.17 -23.47
CA ARG A 13 -2.25 29.24 -24.27
C ARG A 13 -1.70 28.11 -23.39
N PRO A 14 -1.79 26.85 -23.85
CA PRO A 14 -1.22 25.72 -23.11
C PRO A 14 0.30 25.83 -23.04
N LEU A 15 0.84 25.44 -21.89
CA LEU A 15 2.27 25.48 -21.61
C LEU A 15 3.00 24.36 -22.33
N GLY A 16 4.05 24.67 -23.11
CA GLY A 16 4.90 23.67 -23.78
C GLY A 16 5.24 24.02 -25.22
N LYS A 17 6.32 23.42 -25.76
CA LYS A 17 6.86 23.74 -27.10
C LYS A 17 5.88 23.49 -28.25
N LYS A 18 4.99 22.50 -28.12
CA LYS A 18 4.00 22.13 -29.13
C LYS A 18 2.60 22.70 -28.88
N GLN A 19 2.40 23.47 -27.80
CA GLN A 19 1.06 23.94 -27.40
C GLN A 19 0.08 22.78 -27.11
N GLU A 20 0.61 21.61 -26.76
CA GLU A 20 -0.21 20.44 -26.46
C GLU A 20 -0.48 20.46 -24.95
N GLY A 21 -1.71 20.77 -24.57
CA GLY A 21 -2.12 20.81 -23.17
C GLY A 21 -3.57 21.21 -23.01
N PHE A 22 -4.19 20.74 -21.92
CA PHE A 22 -5.56 21.12 -21.59
C PHE A 22 -5.60 22.58 -21.15
N LEU A 23 -6.33 23.36 -21.94
CA LEU A 23 -6.55 24.80 -21.74
C LEU A 23 -7.61 25.03 -20.65
N ALA A 24 -8.61 24.14 -20.62
CA ALA A 24 -9.60 24.07 -19.56
C ALA A 24 -9.07 23.26 -18.38
N PRO A 25 -9.45 23.61 -17.14
CA PRO A 25 -9.20 22.76 -15.98
C PRO A 25 -9.73 21.34 -16.25
N ILE A 26 -8.98 20.33 -15.83
CA ILE A 26 -9.47 18.94 -15.86
C ILE A 26 -10.71 18.88 -14.97
N ALA A 27 -11.86 18.54 -15.57
CA ALA A 27 -13.10 18.40 -14.83
C ALA A 27 -12.95 17.26 -13.82
N VAL A 28 -13.12 17.58 -12.54
CA VAL A 28 -13.15 16.57 -11.48
C VAL A 28 -14.57 16.01 -11.45
N ASP A 29 -14.74 14.71 -11.59
CA ASP A 29 -16.03 14.06 -11.38
C ASP A 29 -16.33 14.05 -9.87
N ILE A 30 -17.07 15.05 -9.41
CA ILE A 30 -17.42 15.22 -7.99
C ILE A 30 -18.56 14.26 -7.68
N LYS A 31 -18.21 13.08 -7.18
CA LYS A 31 -19.19 12.12 -6.66
C LYS A 31 -19.75 12.61 -5.32
N VAL A 32 -20.96 13.14 -5.32
CA VAL A 32 -21.67 13.65 -4.12
C VAL A 32 -22.18 12.52 -3.21
N GLY A 33 -22.08 11.27 -3.65
CA GLY A 33 -22.52 10.10 -2.89
C GLY A 33 -21.52 9.64 -1.82
N ARG A 34 -22.00 8.84 -0.86
CA ARG A 34 -21.15 8.14 0.13
C ARG A 34 -20.46 6.88 -0.41
N GLY A 35 -20.77 6.50 -1.66
CA GLY A 35 -20.07 5.41 -2.34
C GLY A 35 -18.72 5.94 -2.83
N GLY A 36 -17.63 5.39 -2.27
CA GLY A 36 -16.27 5.80 -2.60
C GLY A 36 -15.93 5.73 -4.09
N LEU A 37 -14.76 6.26 -4.42
CA LEU A 37 -14.21 6.18 -5.77
C LEU A 37 -13.67 4.76 -5.99
N TYR A 38 -14.22 4.03 -6.95
CA TYR A 38 -13.74 2.70 -7.35
C TYR A 38 -13.04 2.83 -8.70
N SER A 39 -11.90 2.16 -8.88
CA SER A 39 -11.30 1.99 -10.21
C SER A 39 -12.25 1.16 -11.11
N ALA A 40 -12.11 1.27 -12.45
CA ALA A 40 -12.92 0.51 -13.40
C ALA A 40 -12.83 -1.01 -13.16
N ASP A 41 -11.66 -1.50 -12.71
CA ASP A 41 -11.42 -2.90 -12.34
C ASP A 41 -12.02 -3.29 -10.97
N GLU A 42 -12.41 -2.31 -10.15
CA GLU A 42 -12.91 -2.49 -8.79
C GLU A 42 -14.43 -2.33 -8.67
N GLN A 43 -15.17 -2.27 -9.78
CA GLN A 43 -16.61 -2.06 -9.70
C GLN A 43 -17.28 -3.05 -8.74
N PRO A 44 -18.06 -2.56 -7.76
CA PRO A 44 -18.76 -3.42 -6.82
C PRO A 44 -19.79 -4.24 -7.59
N GLN A 45 -19.62 -5.55 -7.57
CA GLN A 45 -20.68 -6.46 -8.03
C GLN A 45 -21.81 -6.37 -7.00
N PHE A 46 -23.06 -6.28 -7.45
CA PHE A 46 -24.23 -6.34 -6.58
C PHE A 46 -24.97 -7.65 -6.86
N ASN A 47 -25.50 -8.28 -5.80
CA ASN A 47 -26.43 -9.40 -5.93
C ASN A 47 -27.85 -8.89 -5.65
N VAL A 48 -28.85 -9.58 -6.19
CA VAL A 48 -30.26 -9.34 -5.85
C VAL A 48 -30.68 -10.34 -4.79
N TRP A 49 -31.06 -9.86 -3.61
CA TRP A 49 -31.69 -10.67 -2.55
C TRP A 49 -33.05 -10.08 -2.24
N ASN A 50 -34.13 -10.87 -2.36
CA ASN A 50 -35.52 -10.43 -2.15
C ASN A 50 -35.84 -9.09 -2.85
N GLY A 51 -35.43 -8.95 -4.11
CA GLY A 51 -35.68 -7.74 -4.92
C GLY A 51 -34.86 -6.51 -4.54
N LYS A 52 -33.94 -6.59 -3.57
CA LYS A 52 -33.05 -5.48 -3.17
C LYS A 52 -31.63 -5.72 -3.64
N LEU A 53 -31.00 -4.67 -4.17
CA LEU A 53 -29.58 -4.67 -4.52
C LEU A 53 -28.75 -4.67 -3.23
N VAL A 54 -28.05 -5.76 -2.98
CA VAL A 54 -27.09 -5.88 -1.88
C VAL A 54 -25.67 -5.90 -2.44
N PRO A 55 -24.71 -5.16 -1.86
CA PRO A 55 -23.31 -5.27 -2.26
C PRO A 55 -22.89 -6.73 -2.15
N LYS A 56 -22.47 -7.34 -3.27
CA LYS A 56 -21.88 -8.67 -3.24
C LYS A 56 -20.60 -8.51 -2.45
N ARG A 57 -20.59 -9.00 -1.20
CA ARG A 57 -19.34 -9.23 -0.47
C ARG A 57 -18.54 -10.16 -1.37
N ARG A 58 -17.58 -9.61 -2.14
CA ARG A 58 -16.61 -10.45 -2.82
C ARG A 58 -16.00 -11.31 -1.69
N PRO A 59 -15.94 -12.64 -1.81
CA PRO A 59 -14.99 -13.38 -1.00
C PRO A 59 -13.64 -12.66 -1.16
N PRO A 60 -12.83 -12.53 -0.09
CA PRO A 60 -11.50 -11.96 -0.22
C PRO A 60 -10.86 -12.60 -1.46
N ALA A 61 -10.40 -11.76 -2.39
CA ALA A 61 -9.92 -12.22 -3.69
C ALA A 61 -9.03 -13.45 -3.48
N PRO A 62 -9.14 -14.50 -4.32
CA PRO A 62 -8.25 -15.63 -4.21
C PRO A 62 -6.82 -15.09 -4.21
N VAL A 63 -6.12 -15.36 -3.11
CA VAL A 63 -4.77 -14.89 -2.80
C VAL A 63 -3.78 -15.52 -3.78
N ALA A 64 -3.80 -15.05 -5.02
CA ALA A 64 -2.84 -15.45 -6.01
C ALA A 64 -1.68 -14.45 -5.97
N ASN A 65 -0.62 -14.90 -5.31
CA ASN A 65 0.75 -14.42 -5.37
C ASN A 65 1.11 -13.20 -4.50
N ILE A 66 1.90 -13.50 -3.47
CA ILE A 66 2.79 -12.59 -2.74
C ILE A 66 3.86 -11.93 -3.64
N ASN A 67 4.05 -12.38 -4.90
CA ASN A 67 5.08 -11.91 -5.85
C ASN A 67 5.00 -10.42 -6.28
N GLY A 68 4.11 -9.61 -5.72
CA GLY A 68 4.06 -8.16 -6.01
C GLY A 68 3.60 -7.30 -4.84
N LYS A 69 3.35 -7.89 -3.67
CA LYS A 69 2.86 -7.17 -2.49
C LYS A 69 4.00 -6.87 -1.54
N HIS A 70 3.95 -5.72 -0.88
CA HIS A 70 4.89 -5.41 0.19
C HIS A 70 4.74 -6.44 1.33
N PRO A 71 5.84 -7.02 1.86
CA PRO A 71 5.78 -8.15 2.79
C PRO A 71 5.04 -7.82 4.09
N VAL A 72 5.10 -6.57 4.55
CA VAL A 72 4.31 -6.10 5.72
C VAL A 72 2.81 -6.21 5.47
N SER A 73 2.35 -5.88 4.26
CA SER A 73 0.94 -5.96 3.88
C SER A 73 0.50 -7.42 3.70
N ALA A 74 1.34 -8.24 3.06
CA ALA A 74 1.09 -9.67 2.92
C ALA A 74 0.98 -10.35 4.30
N LEU A 75 1.85 -10.00 5.25
CA LEU A 75 1.77 -10.49 6.63
C LEU A 75 0.47 -10.08 7.31
N ALA A 76 0.08 -8.80 7.20
CA ALA A 76 -1.15 -8.30 7.80
C ALA A 76 -2.40 -9.02 7.25
N GLU A 77 -2.48 -9.19 5.92
CA GLU A 77 -3.56 -9.94 5.27
C GLU A 77 -3.61 -11.39 5.77
N LEU A 78 -2.45 -12.05 5.90
CA LEU A 78 -2.35 -13.42 6.38
C LEU A 78 -2.81 -13.54 7.85
N CYS A 79 -2.44 -12.59 8.70
CA CYS A 79 -2.88 -12.56 10.09
C CYS A 79 -4.41 -12.40 10.18
N VAL A 80 -5.01 -11.56 9.35
CA VAL A 80 -6.48 -11.42 9.25
C VAL A 80 -7.14 -12.71 8.78
N LYS A 81 -6.59 -13.34 7.72
CA LYS A 81 -7.11 -14.60 7.16
C LYS A 81 -7.10 -15.73 8.18
N ARG A 82 -6.06 -15.80 9.01
CA ARG A 82 -5.89 -16.83 10.06
C ARG A 82 -6.46 -16.43 11.43
N LYS A 83 -7.09 -15.25 11.55
CA LYS A 83 -7.63 -14.68 12.81
C LYS A 83 -6.57 -14.55 13.94
N LEU A 84 -5.32 -14.26 13.57
CA LEU A 84 -4.16 -14.18 14.47
C LEU A 84 -3.97 -12.81 15.15
N GLY A 85 -4.91 -11.89 14.99
CA GLY A 85 -4.80 -10.51 15.46
C GLY A 85 -3.94 -9.63 14.53
N ILE A 86 -3.64 -8.41 14.98
CA ILE A 86 -2.79 -7.48 14.23
C ILE A 86 -1.33 -7.76 14.60
N PRO A 87 -0.41 -7.92 13.62
CA PRO A 87 1.01 -8.11 13.90
C PRO A 87 1.61 -6.85 14.53
N ASP A 88 2.25 -6.98 15.69
CA ASP A 88 2.94 -5.87 16.36
C ASP A 88 4.43 -5.85 16.00
N TYR A 89 5.00 -4.66 15.83
CA TYR A 89 6.39 -4.49 15.39
C TYR A 89 7.17 -3.66 16.39
N THR A 90 8.29 -4.20 16.88
CA THR A 90 9.15 -3.53 17.85
C THR A 90 10.60 -3.49 17.37
N CYS A 91 11.27 -2.36 17.59
CA CYS A 91 12.71 -2.23 17.36
C CYS A 91 13.45 -2.91 18.50
N VAL A 92 14.28 -3.91 18.19
CA VAL A 92 15.07 -4.65 19.18
C VAL A 92 16.46 -4.02 19.34
N PHE A 93 17.05 -3.58 18.23
CA PHE A 93 18.40 -3.05 18.22
C PHE A 93 18.50 -1.87 17.27
N GLU A 94 19.03 -0.76 17.78
CA GLU A 94 19.42 0.39 16.98
C GLU A 94 20.89 0.67 17.26
N HIS A 95 21.75 0.59 16.25
CA HIS A 95 23.19 0.81 16.42
C HIS A 95 23.77 1.58 15.25
N GLY A 96 24.74 2.46 15.52
CA GLY A 96 25.45 3.22 14.51
C GLY A 96 25.36 4.73 14.70
N LEU A 97 26.22 5.44 13.98
CA LEU A 97 26.28 6.90 13.97
C LEU A 97 25.02 7.49 13.32
N ALA A 98 24.68 8.74 13.63
CA ALA A 98 23.44 9.39 13.19
C ALA A 98 23.13 9.24 11.69
N GLN A 99 24.17 9.14 10.85
CA GLN A 99 24.10 9.00 9.39
C GLN A 99 24.07 7.54 8.89
N ASN A 100 24.52 6.55 9.69
CA ASN A 100 24.66 5.13 9.31
C ASN A 100 24.09 4.21 10.40
N LYS A 101 22.80 4.37 10.72
CA LYS A 101 22.13 3.56 11.74
C LYS A 101 21.64 2.25 11.15
N ASN A 102 21.95 1.14 11.80
CA ASN A 102 21.40 -0.17 11.54
C ASN A 102 20.27 -0.47 12.53
N PHE A 103 19.17 -0.98 12.00
CA PHE A 103 17.95 -1.30 12.72
C PHE A 103 17.66 -2.79 12.62
N LEU A 104 17.36 -3.39 13.76
CA LEU A 104 16.84 -4.74 13.87
C LEU A 104 15.42 -4.67 14.42
N MET A 105 14.49 -5.30 13.70
CA MET A 105 13.07 -5.31 14.03
C MET A 105 12.64 -6.73 14.36
N LYS A 106 11.75 -6.86 15.36
CA LYS A 106 10.97 -8.08 15.58
C LYS A 106 9.49 -7.80 15.29
N VAL A 107 8.79 -8.85 14.89
CA VAL A 107 7.35 -8.86 14.71
C VAL A 107 6.73 -9.95 15.58
N THR A 108 5.71 -9.61 16.34
CA THR A 108 4.97 -10.53 17.20
C THR A 108 3.65 -10.88 16.51
N VAL A 109 3.46 -12.16 16.21
CA VAL A 109 2.23 -12.68 15.57
C VAL A 109 1.72 -13.86 16.39
N ALA A 110 0.48 -13.79 16.88
CA ALA A 110 -0.14 -14.85 17.69
C ALA A 110 0.72 -15.34 18.87
N ASN A 111 1.31 -14.41 19.63
CA ASN A 111 2.23 -14.65 20.75
C ASN A 111 3.56 -15.33 20.36
N VAL A 112 3.91 -15.39 19.07
CA VAL A 112 5.21 -15.84 18.59
C VAL A 112 6.00 -14.64 18.06
N ASP A 113 7.21 -14.47 18.60
CA ASP A 113 8.12 -13.41 18.20
C ASP A 113 9.02 -13.90 17.05
N TYR A 114 9.03 -13.17 15.95
CA TYR A 114 9.89 -13.41 14.80
C TYR A 114 10.85 -12.24 14.63
N GLN A 115 12.16 -12.53 14.64
CA GLN A 115 13.20 -11.52 14.51
C GLN A 115 13.97 -11.72 13.20
N ALA A 116 14.24 -10.62 12.49
CA ALA A 116 15.13 -10.66 11.34
C ALA A 116 16.58 -10.95 11.78
N SER A 117 17.29 -11.81 11.05
CA SER A 117 18.72 -12.07 11.28
C SER A 117 19.63 -10.97 10.73
N VAL A 118 19.14 -10.18 9.78
CA VAL A 118 19.91 -9.14 9.08
C VAL A 118 19.48 -7.76 9.55
N ALA A 119 20.40 -7.02 10.18
CA ALA A 119 20.22 -5.61 10.49
C ALA A 119 20.21 -4.77 9.21
N SER A 120 19.34 -3.78 9.13
CA SER A 120 19.17 -2.96 7.92
C SER A 120 19.38 -1.48 8.20
N PRO A 121 19.93 -0.69 7.26
CA PRO A 121 20.21 0.73 7.47
C PRO A 121 18.94 1.61 7.53
N ASN A 122 17.78 1.05 7.23
CA ASN A 122 16.51 1.78 7.12
C ASN A 122 15.42 1.09 7.94
N LYS A 123 14.69 1.85 8.78
CA LYS A 123 13.57 1.33 9.59
C LYS A 123 12.48 0.63 8.76
N LYS A 124 12.18 1.18 7.58
CA LYS A 124 11.21 0.58 6.64
C LYS A 124 11.67 -0.79 6.14
N HIS A 125 12.95 -0.91 5.80
CA HIS A 125 13.55 -2.13 5.28
C HIS A 125 13.68 -3.19 6.39
N ALA A 126 14.08 -2.77 7.60
CA ALA A 126 14.09 -3.65 8.78
C ALA A 126 12.70 -4.22 9.09
N LYS A 127 11.64 -3.40 8.97
CA LYS A 127 10.25 -3.85 9.14
C LYS A 127 9.84 -4.89 8.10
N ALA A 128 10.19 -4.65 6.83
CA ALA A 128 9.94 -5.59 5.74
C ALA A 128 10.66 -6.93 5.96
N ASN A 129 11.92 -6.89 6.39
CA ASN A 129 12.71 -8.09 6.67
C ASN A 129 12.13 -8.92 7.83
N ALA A 130 11.66 -8.28 8.90
CA ALA A 130 10.96 -8.98 9.98
C ALA A 130 9.68 -9.68 9.48
N ALA A 131 8.91 -9.00 8.62
CA ALA A 131 7.71 -9.58 8.02
C ALA A 131 8.03 -10.77 7.10
N ILE A 132 9.11 -10.72 6.32
CA ILE A 132 9.55 -11.85 5.47
C ILE A 132 9.87 -13.08 6.32
N VAL A 133 10.58 -12.91 7.43
CA VAL A 133 10.90 -14.02 8.34
C VAL A 133 9.63 -14.64 8.93
N ALA A 134 8.68 -13.81 9.36
CA ALA A 134 7.40 -14.29 9.88
C ALA A 134 6.56 -15.01 8.80
N LEU A 135 6.52 -14.49 7.57
CA LEU A 135 5.83 -15.14 6.44
C LEU A 135 6.44 -16.50 6.11
N ARG A 136 7.78 -16.59 6.07
CA ARG A 136 8.50 -17.85 5.86
C ARG A 136 8.19 -18.86 6.96
N ALA A 137 8.20 -18.44 8.23
CA ALA A 137 7.86 -19.32 9.35
C ALA A 137 6.39 -19.79 9.32
N MET A 138 5.48 -18.97 8.78
CA MET A 138 4.07 -19.32 8.62
C MET A 138 3.73 -20.11 7.35
N GLY A 139 4.73 -20.44 6.53
CA GLY A 139 4.62 -21.30 5.36
C GLY A 139 4.22 -20.59 4.06
N GLU A 140 4.33 -19.27 3.99
CA GLU A 140 4.09 -18.50 2.75
C GLU A 140 5.43 -17.93 2.27
N ALA A 141 6.14 -18.76 1.50
CA ALA A 141 7.50 -18.49 1.07
C ALA A 141 7.54 -17.37 0.01
N VAL A 142 8.14 -16.23 0.38
CA VAL A 142 8.68 -15.25 -0.58
C VAL A 142 10.09 -15.74 -0.92
N GLU A 143 10.23 -16.37 -2.08
CA GLU A 143 11.52 -16.64 -2.74
C GLU A 143 11.99 -15.41 -3.51
#